data_AF-A0A3P7G358-F1
#
_entry.id   AF-A0A3P7G358-F1
#
_cell.length_a   1.000
_cell.length_b   1.000
_cell.length_c   1.000
_cell.angle_alpha   90.00
_cell.angle_beta   90.00
_cell.angle_gamma   90.00
#
_symmetry.space_group_name_H-M   'P 1'
#
loop_
_entity.id
_entity.type
_entity.pdbx_description
1 polymer ?
#
loop_
_entity_poly.entity_id
_entity_poly.type
_entity_poly.pdbx_seq_one_letter_code
_entity_poly.pdbx_strand_id
1 'polypeptide(L)'
;MRRLSSDSGIAKEIRLVVRISGDHLSLEGLRRALYNFLFARANNGKFILQLGVNKHGRQPRGKKIEALLDRFGLERDEGPGTGGPFAPYSVTKRLKTYADVVERLVDTGLAYRCFCCDDTWKEVDPVKKERPKLLPCLKQCFTKTRS
;
A
#
# COMPACT_ATOMS: atom_id res chain seq x y z
N MET A 1 4.27 29.59 18.30
CA MET A 1 3.85 28.28 17.75
C MET A 1 2.71 27.74 18.61
N ARG A 2 1.47 27.73 18.12
CA ARG A 2 0.33 27.14 18.85
C ARG A 2 0.55 25.63 18.93
N ARG A 3 0.78 25.09 20.13
CA ARG A 3 0.59 23.65 20.37
C ARG A 3 -0.89 23.37 20.17
N LEU A 4 -1.23 22.40 19.34
CA LEU A 4 -2.56 21.82 19.32
C LEU A 4 -2.77 21.21 20.72
N SER A 5 -3.57 21.86 21.55
CA SER A 5 -3.96 21.35 22.87
C SER A 5 -4.77 20.08 22.64
N SER A 6 -4.24 18.95 23.08
CA SER A 6 -4.92 17.65 23.04
C SER A 6 -5.90 17.56 24.22
N ASP A 7 -7.04 18.24 24.11
CA ASP A 7 -8.24 17.97 24.90
C ASP A 7 -9.27 17.33 23.98
N SER A 8 -9.25 15.99 23.90
CA SER A 8 -10.36 15.10 23.55
C SER A 8 -9.79 13.68 23.35
N GLY A 9 -10.47 12.67 23.91
CA GLY A 9 -10.02 11.28 24.06
C GLY A 9 -9.81 10.46 22.76
N ILE A 10 -9.27 11.06 21.70
CA ILE A 10 -8.86 10.40 20.45
C ILE A 10 -7.48 10.92 20.01
N ALA A 11 -6.48 10.88 20.89
CA ALA A 11 -5.09 10.97 20.45
C ALA A 11 -4.60 9.58 20.02
N LYS A 12 -5.21 8.99 18.98
CA LYS A 12 -4.62 7.84 18.30
C LYS A 12 -3.36 8.33 17.59
N GLU A 13 -2.20 7.76 17.95
CA GLU A 13 -0.90 8.07 17.36
C GLU A 13 -0.99 8.24 15.84
N ILE A 14 -0.55 9.38 15.30
CA ILE A 14 -0.50 9.63 13.86
C ILE A 14 0.61 8.76 13.26
N ARG A 15 0.27 7.93 12.27
CA ARG A 15 1.21 6.98 11.65
C ARG A 15 1.13 7.11 10.14
N LEU A 16 2.14 7.72 9.53
CA LEU A 16 2.18 8.02 8.10
C LEU A 16 3.05 7.00 7.36
N VAL A 17 2.39 6.18 6.52
CA VAL A 17 3.05 5.12 5.76
C VAL A 17 3.36 5.58 4.34
N VAL A 18 4.65 5.64 4.01
CA VAL A 18 5.12 5.89 2.65
C VAL A 18 5.50 4.59 1.98
N ARG A 19 4.72 4.21 0.97
CA ARG A 19 5.00 3.04 0.14
C ARG A 19 5.90 3.41 -1.03
N ILE A 20 7.02 2.71 -1.20
CA ILE A 20 7.90 2.81 -2.38
C ILE A 20 7.87 1.50 -3.15
N SER A 21 7.48 1.57 -4.43
CA SER A 21 7.32 0.40 -5.31
C SER A 21 8.39 0.31 -6.40
N GLY A 22 9.15 1.38 -6.68
CA GLY A 22 10.20 1.36 -7.71
C GLY A 22 11.54 0.85 -7.16
N ASP A 23 12.38 0.25 -8.02
CA ASP A 23 13.77 -0.10 -7.67
C ASP A 23 14.68 1.11 -7.45
N HIS A 24 14.13 2.30 -7.73
CA HIS A 24 14.72 3.62 -7.54
C HIS A 24 13.64 4.53 -6.92
N LEU A 25 14.07 5.45 -6.06
CA LEU A 25 13.20 6.49 -5.54
C LEU A 25 13.03 7.57 -6.61
N SER A 26 11.84 7.71 -7.18
CA SER A 26 11.52 8.83 -8.08
C SER A 26 11.44 10.14 -7.29
N LEU A 27 11.53 11.27 -7.98
CA LEU A 27 11.34 12.60 -7.37
C LEU A 27 9.94 12.72 -6.71
N GLU A 28 8.91 12.14 -7.34
CA GLU A 28 7.58 12.08 -6.75
C GLU A 28 7.55 11.25 -5.46
N GLY A 29 8.26 10.12 -5.45
CA GLY A 29 8.40 9.28 -4.26
C GLY A 29 9.14 9.99 -3.13
N LEU A 30 10.21 10.73 -3.44
CA LEU A 30 10.96 11.54 -2.48
C LEU A 30 10.10 12.70 -1.95
N ARG A 31 9.38 13.41 -2.82
CA ARG A 31 8.45 14.48 -2.41
C ARG A 31 7.39 13.95 -1.45
N ARG A 32 6.78 12.79 -1.77
CA ARG A 32 5.82 12.13 -0.87
C ARG A 32 6.48 11.75 0.46
N ALA A 33 7.69 11.20 0.44
CA ALA A 33 8.44 10.88 1.66
C ALA A 33 8.67 12.13 2.53
N LEU A 34 9.15 13.22 1.94
CA LEU A 34 9.40 14.49 2.61
C LEU A 34 8.14 15.05 3.26
N TYR A 35 7.01 15.13 2.54
CA TYR A 35 5.76 15.67 3.12
C TYR A 35 5.26 14.83 4.29
N ASN A 36 5.30 13.50 4.18
CA ASN A 36 4.89 12.63 5.27
C ASN A 36 5.83 12.73 6.47
N PHE A 37 7.15 12.83 6.23
CA PHE A 37 8.14 13.03 7.27
C PHE A 37 7.91 14.34 8.03
N LEU A 38 7.78 15.46 7.31
CA LEU A 38 7.55 16.77 7.90
C LEU A 38 6.23 16.82 8.69
N PHE A 39 5.16 16.24 8.14
CA PHE A 39 3.87 16.18 8.83
C PHE A 39 3.93 15.32 10.10
N ALA A 40 4.61 14.16 10.05
CA ALA A 40 4.81 13.32 11.22
C ALA A 40 5.60 14.08 12.30
N ARG A 41 6.72 14.71 11.95
CA ARG A 41 7.54 15.48 12.90
C ARG A 41 6.79 16.69 13.47
N ALA A 42 5.98 17.38 12.67
CA ALA A 42 5.18 18.51 13.13
C ALA A 42 4.06 18.12 14.10
N ASN A 43 3.57 16.88 14.06
CA ASN A 43 2.43 16.41 14.86
C ASN A 43 2.80 15.28 15.85
N ASN A 44 4.08 15.10 16.18
CA ASN A 44 4.57 14.00 17.04
C ASN A 44 4.11 12.61 16.58
N GLY A 45 3.96 12.42 15.26
CA GLY A 45 3.60 11.15 14.64
C GLY A 45 4.81 10.30 14.24
N LYS A 46 4.53 9.14 13.66
CA LYS A 46 5.50 8.18 13.14
C LYS A 46 5.58 8.23 11.61
N PHE A 47 6.80 8.31 11.09
CA PHE A 47 7.12 8.19 9.68
C PHE A 47 7.55 6.75 9.37
N ILE A 48 6.78 6.05 8.52
CA ILE A 48 6.90 4.61 8.31
C ILE A 48 7.22 4.33 6.84
N LEU A 49 8.30 3.59 6.58
CA LEU A 49 8.64 3.12 5.24
C LEU A 49 8.01 1.75 4.97
N GLN A 50 7.34 1.58 3.84
CA GLN A 50 6.86 0.28 3.37
C GLN A 50 7.34 -0.01 1.95
N LEU A 51 7.90 -1.19 1.72
CA LEU A 51 8.28 -1.63 0.37
C LEU A 51 7.06 -2.25 -0.32
N GLY A 52 6.73 -1.71 -1.49
CA GLY A 52 5.68 -2.22 -2.36
C GLY A 52 6.15 -3.39 -3.22
N VAL A 53 5.65 -3.42 -4.46
CA VAL A 53 6.02 -4.40 -5.48
C VAL A 53 6.42 -3.63 -6.72
N ASN A 54 7.58 -3.96 -7.30
CA ASN A 54 8.06 -3.33 -8.52
C ASN A 54 7.33 -3.84 -9.77
N LYS A 55 7.65 -3.24 -10.91
CA LYS A 55 7.07 -3.60 -12.22
C LYS A 55 7.26 -5.06 -12.62
N HIS A 56 8.16 -5.79 -11.94
CA HIS A 56 8.45 -7.20 -12.18
C HIS A 56 7.78 -8.14 -11.16
N GLY A 57 6.89 -7.63 -10.30
CA GLY A 57 6.23 -8.46 -9.28
C GLY A 57 7.12 -8.78 -8.06
N ARG A 58 8.25 -8.09 -7.90
CA ARG A 58 9.24 -8.38 -6.85
C ARG A 58 9.34 -7.24 -5.84
N GLN A 59 9.91 -7.51 -4.67
CA GLN A 59 10.22 -6.45 -3.70
C GLN A 59 11.29 -5.51 -4.28
N PRO A 60 11.13 -4.18 -4.16
CA PRO A 60 12.16 -3.22 -4.52
C PRO A 60 13.48 -3.41 -3.77
N ARG A 61 14.54 -2.79 -4.29
CA ARG A 61 15.87 -2.73 -3.65
C ARG A 61 15.87 -1.85 -2.39
N GLY A 62 15.33 -2.39 -1.28
CA GLY A 62 15.16 -1.72 0.02
C GLY A 62 16.37 -0.92 0.48
N LYS A 63 17.55 -1.56 0.57
CA LYS A 63 18.80 -0.91 1.00
C LYS A 63 19.16 0.36 0.21
N LYS A 64 18.87 0.42 -1.10
CA LYS A 64 19.14 1.62 -1.92
C LYS A 64 18.15 2.75 -1.63
N ILE A 65 16.90 2.40 -1.38
CA ILE A 65 15.85 3.36 -1.00
C ILE A 65 16.16 3.93 0.38
N GLU A 66 16.48 3.04 1.33
CA GLU A 66 16.85 3.38 2.71
C GLU A 66 18.05 4.34 2.73
N ALA A 67 19.17 3.98 2.10
CA ALA A 67 20.37 4.83 2.05
C ALA A 67 20.11 6.20 1.41
N LEU A 68 19.21 6.30 0.43
CA LEU A 68 18.86 7.57 -0.18
C LEU A 68 18.00 8.44 0.74
N LEU A 69 17.04 7.85 1.44
CA LEU A 69 16.25 8.57 2.46
C LEU A 69 17.16 9.06 3.59
N ASP A 70 18.09 8.23 4.05
CA ASP A 70 19.06 8.58 5.09
C ASP A 70 19.96 9.75 4.64
N ARG A 71 20.40 9.76 3.36
CA ARG A 71 21.15 10.89 2.77
C ARG A 71 20.39 12.22 2.79
N PHE A 72 19.05 12.19 2.74
CA PHE A 72 18.20 13.38 2.84
C PHE A 72 17.73 13.69 4.27
N GLY A 73 18.22 12.96 5.28
CA GLY A 73 17.81 13.12 6.67
C GLY A 73 16.38 12.66 6.96
N LEU A 74 15.80 11.79 6.11
CA LEU A 74 14.44 11.27 6.25
C LEU A 74 14.42 9.97 7.04
N GLU A 75 14.77 10.06 8.32
CA GLU A 75 14.84 8.92 9.23
C GLU A 75 13.43 8.37 9.53
N ARG A 76 13.23 7.08 9.21
CA ARG A 76 11.99 6.35 9.48
C ARG A 76 11.96 5.83 10.91
N ASP A 77 10.80 5.96 11.54
CA ASP A 77 10.56 5.39 12.88
C ASP A 77 10.26 3.88 12.79
N GLU A 78 9.71 3.43 11.66
CA GLU A 78 9.47 2.02 11.37
C GLU A 78 9.71 1.72 9.89
N GLY A 79 10.13 0.49 9.59
CA GLY A 79 10.33 0.07 8.21
C GLY A 79 11.19 -1.17 8.04
N PRO A 80 11.54 -1.51 6.78
CA PRO A 80 12.58 -2.50 6.50
C PRO A 80 13.89 -2.07 7.18
N GLY A 81 14.59 -3.02 7.80
CA GLY A 81 15.84 -2.75 8.54
C GLY A 81 15.61 -2.14 9.93
N THR A 82 14.74 -1.14 10.05
CA THR A 82 14.42 -0.45 11.32
C THR A 82 13.56 -1.29 12.25
N GLY A 83 12.70 -2.16 11.70
CA GLY A 83 11.72 -2.92 12.48
C GLY A 83 10.50 -2.08 12.85
N GLY A 84 9.78 -2.55 13.88
CA GLY A 84 8.55 -1.93 14.37
C GLY A 84 7.45 -2.96 14.64
N PRO A 85 6.42 -2.59 15.40
CA PRO A 85 5.39 -3.51 15.91
C PRO A 85 4.50 -4.13 14.81
N PHE A 86 4.49 -3.56 13.61
CA PHE A 86 3.64 -4.03 12.49
C PHE A 86 4.45 -4.67 11.35
N ALA A 87 5.68 -5.11 11.65
CA ALA A 87 6.48 -5.90 10.72
C ALA A 87 5.67 -7.12 10.22
N PRO A 88 5.87 -7.54 8.96
CA PRO A 88 6.85 -7.03 8.00
C PRO A 88 6.36 -5.77 7.25
N TYR A 89 7.30 -4.85 6.97
CA TYR A 89 7.09 -3.63 6.17
C TYR A 89 7.35 -3.85 4.67
N SER A 90 7.04 -5.04 4.19
CA SER A 90 7.14 -5.40 2.77
C SER A 90 5.83 -6.05 2.33
N VAL A 91 5.22 -5.52 1.26
CA VAL A 91 3.96 -6.02 0.72
C VAL A 91 4.10 -7.48 0.28
N THR A 92 5.22 -7.87 -0.33
CA THR A 92 5.45 -9.26 -0.77
C THR A 92 5.50 -10.25 0.41
N LYS A 93 5.93 -9.78 1.59
CA LYS A 93 5.95 -10.60 2.82
C LYS A 93 4.61 -10.64 3.56
N ARG A 94 3.62 -9.82 3.15
CA ARG A 94 2.29 -9.73 3.76
C ARG A 94 1.20 -10.45 2.99
N LEU A 95 1.54 -11.13 1.89
CA LEU A 95 0.57 -11.78 1.00
C LEU A 95 -0.35 -12.77 1.73
N LYS A 96 0.21 -13.57 2.67
CA LYS A 96 -0.59 -14.49 3.49
C LYS A 96 -1.62 -13.75 4.36
N THR A 97 -1.21 -12.70 5.06
CA THR A 97 -2.12 -11.89 5.88
C THR A 97 -3.25 -11.29 5.04
N TYR A 98 -2.96 -10.85 3.81
CA TYR A 98 -3.99 -10.34 2.91
C TYR A 98 -4.96 -11.44 2.47
N ALA A 99 -4.46 -12.63 2.13
CA ALA A 99 -5.29 -13.78 1.77
C ALA A 99 -6.23 -14.16 2.93
N ASP A 100 -5.71 -14.28 4.16
CA ASP A 100 -6.50 -14.62 5.35
C ASP A 100 -7.60 -13.57 5.62
N VAL A 101 -7.31 -12.27 5.44
CA VAL A 101 -8.30 -11.20 5.57
C VAL A 101 -9.35 -11.26 4.47
N VAL A 102 -8.95 -11.54 3.23
CA VAL A 102 -9.88 -11.67 2.10
C VAL A 102 -10.84 -12.84 2.32
N GLU A 103 -10.35 -14.00 2.75
CA GLU A 103 -11.22 -15.15 3.05
C GLU A 103 -12.23 -14.82 4.15
N ARG A 104 -11.79 -14.17 5.24
CA ARG A 104 -12.73 -13.69 6.29
C ARG A 104 -13.80 -12.72 5.77
N LEU A 105 -13.42 -11.83 4.85
CA LEU A 105 -14.39 -10.91 4.23
C LEU A 105 -15.39 -11.67 3.35
N VAL A 106 -14.97 -12.74 2.67
CA VAL A 106 -15.86 -13.61 1.90
C VAL A 106 -16.79 -14.38 2.84
N ASP A 107 -16.26 -15.00 3.90
CA ASP A 107 -17.02 -15.80 4.87
C ASP A 107 -18.09 -14.97 5.61
N THR A 108 -17.78 -13.70 5.91
CA THR A 108 -18.72 -12.76 6.56
C THR A 108 -19.67 -12.08 5.57
N GLY A 109 -19.60 -12.42 4.29
CA GLY A 109 -20.43 -11.85 3.23
C GLY A 109 -20.11 -10.39 2.88
N LEU A 110 -19.00 -9.84 3.37
CA LEU A 110 -18.54 -8.47 3.08
C LEU A 110 -17.77 -8.38 1.74
N ALA A 111 -17.35 -9.51 1.20
CA ALA A 111 -16.75 -9.67 -0.13
C ALA A 111 -17.35 -10.87 -0.87
N TYR A 112 -17.08 -10.97 -2.17
CA TYR A 112 -17.50 -12.10 -3.00
C TYR A 112 -16.45 -12.40 -4.08
N ARG A 113 -16.38 -13.65 -4.52
CA ARG A 113 -15.53 -14.07 -5.64
C ARG A 113 -16.13 -13.59 -6.97
N CYS A 114 -15.31 -13.01 -7.84
CA CYS A 114 -15.72 -12.53 -9.15
C CYS A 114 -15.22 -13.47 -10.25
N PHE A 115 -16.11 -13.81 -11.18
CA PHE A 115 -15.83 -14.71 -12.30
C PHE A 115 -16.04 -14.02 -13.67
N CYS A 116 -16.24 -12.69 -13.71
CA CYS A 116 -16.48 -11.94 -14.96
C CYS A 116 -15.26 -11.88 -15.90
N CYS A 117 -14.07 -12.26 -15.43
CA CYS A 117 -12.83 -12.11 -16.20
C CYS A 117 -12.80 -13.02 -17.43
N ASP A 118 -13.41 -14.20 -17.40
CA ASP A 118 -13.35 -15.12 -18.54
C ASP A 118 -14.00 -14.54 -19.81
N ASP A 119 -14.89 -13.56 -19.67
CA ASP A 119 -15.54 -12.91 -20.82
C ASP A 119 -14.82 -11.62 -21.25
N THR A 120 -14.22 -10.89 -20.31
CA THR A 120 -13.62 -9.56 -20.60
C THR A 120 -12.21 -9.63 -21.19
N TRP A 121 -11.44 -10.68 -20.94
CA TRP A 121 -10.10 -10.84 -21.57
C TRP A 121 -10.18 -11.35 -23.01
N LYS A 122 -11.31 -11.96 -23.41
CA LYS A 122 -11.48 -12.49 -24.78
C LYS A 122 -11.62 -11.40 -25.83
N GLU A 123 -12.02 -10.19 -25.44
CA GLU A 123 -12.20 -9.04 -26.36
C GLU A 123 -10.92 -8.21 -26.56
N VAL A 124 -9.78 -8.63 -25.98
CA VAL A 124 -8.50 -7.94 -26.16
C VAL A 124 -7.95 -8.25 -27.55
N ASP A 125 -8.12 -7.29 -28.46
CA ASP A 125 -7.45 -7.28 -29.76
C ASP A 125 -5.92 -7.39 -29.56
N PRO A 126 -5.27 -8.49 -29.99
CA PRO A 126 -3.84 -8.69 -29.79
C PRO A 126 -2.98 -7.62 -30.48
N VAL A 127 -3.54 -6.88 -31.45
CA VAL A 127 -2.86 -5.81 -32.17
C VAL A 127 -2.84 -4.52 -31.34
N LYS A 128 -3.85 -4.30 -30.49
CA LYS A 128 -3.90 -3.12 -29.61
C LYS A 128 -3.23 -3.43 -28.29
N LYS A 129 -2.04 -2.87 -28.06
CA LYS A 129 -1.35 -2.84 -26.75
C LYS A 129 -2.10 -2.04 -25.66
N GLU A 130 -3.34 -1.67 -25.90
CA GLU A 130 -4.17 -0.99 -24.92
C GLU A 130 -4.60 -2.01 -23.87
N ARG A 131 -4.44 -1.66 -22.59
CA ARG A 131 -4.99 -2.48 -21.52
C ARG A 131 -6.49 -2.58 -21.77
N PRO A 132 -7.11 -3.78 -21.73
CA PRO A 132 -8.55 -3.90 -21.85
C PRO A 132 -9.21 -2.88 -20.94
N LYS A 133 -10.14 -2.10 -21.49
CA LYS A 133 -11.07 -1.37 -20.64
C LYS A 133 -11.90 -2.43 -19.93
N LEU A 134 -11.53 -2.73 -18.69
CA LEU A 134 -12.30 -3.60 -17.82
C LEU A 134 -13.71 -3.02 -17.75
N LEU A 135 -14.70 -3.74 -18.30
CA LEU A 135 -16.09 -3.36 -18.16
C LEU A 135 -16.42 -3.29 -16.67
N PRO A 136 -17.22 -2.29 -16.23
CA PRO A 136 -17.60 -2.20 -14.83
C PRO A 136 -18.33 -3.49 -14.41
N CYS A 137 -17.97 -4.03 -13.25
CA CYS A 137 -18.62 -5.22 -12.71
C CYS A 137 -20.10 -4.92 -12.42
N LEU A 138 -21.01 -5.62 -13.09
CA LEU A 138 -22.47 -5.51 -12.87
C LEU A 138 -22.96 -6.23 -11.61
N LYS A 139 -22.05 -6.61 -10.69
CA LYS A 139 -22.33 -7.39 -9.46
C LYS A 139 -23.05 -8.73 -9.70
N GLN A 140 -23.09 -9.25 -10.92
CA GLN A 140 -23.72 -10.54 -11.23
C GLN A 140 -23.10 -11.71 -10.47
N CYS A 141 -21.80 -11.63 -10.13
CA CYS A 141 -21.16 -12.67 -9.33
C CYS A 141 -21.57 -12.65 -7.86
N PHE A 142 -22.08 -11.51 -7.34
CA PHE A 142 -22.49 -11.39 -5.94
C PHE A 142 -23.64 -12.34 -5.60
N THR A 143 -24.62 -12.48 -6.50
CA THR A 143 -25.74 -13.40 -6.34
C THR A 143 -25.28 -14.85 -6.47
N LYS A 144 -24.41 -15.15 -7.44
CA LYS A 144 -23.86 -16.50 -7.67
C LYS A 144 -23.05 -17.05 -6.49
N THR A 145 -22.36 -16.20 -5.73
CA THR A 145 -21.53 -16.63 -4.59
C THR A 145 -22.28 -16.85 -3.29
N ARG A 146 -23.56 -16.47 -3.22
CA ARG A 146 -24.41 -16.61 -2.02
C ARG A 146 -25.52 -17.66 -2.19
N SER A 147 -25.55 -18.33 -3.34
CA SER A 147 -26.43 -19.47 -3.64
C SER A 147 -25.73 -20.76 -3.24
#